data_AF-A0A7W9UTN5-F1
#
_entry.id   AF-A0A7W9UTN5-F1
#
_cell.length_a   1.000
_cell.length_b   1.000
_cell.length_c   1.000
_cell.angle_alpha   90.00
_cell.angle_beta   90.00
_cell.angle_gamma   90.00
#
_symmetry.space_group_name_H-M   'P 1'
#
loop_
_entity.id
_entity.type
_entity.pdbx_description
1 polymer ?
#
loop_
_entity_poly.entity_id
_entity_poly.type
_entity_poly.pdbx_seq_one_letter_code
_entity_poly.pdbx_strand_id
1 'polypeptide(L)'
;MIELPADDRASSPYTGYTRAHWEAAADALLAAVEPYATPDRALYHLPGGRPSRSGRLSDGLEGYARTLLLAAFRRDEAALGRYAEGLAAGPGGVWPRITDRGQPLVEAASVALALRLTRPLLWDRLDDTVRGRTAAWLADALTAEPWPCNWELFPVTVGGFLAEIGHREEAARAAIDRGLERVEGWYSRIRHVTIDCADAYALGRFWSQVLGQPLHEDDHPGDEMALIEGSGLLFVTVPDAKTVKNRIHLDLQPQEHSRDEEVDRLLALGATLVDDRRNADGTGWAVLADPEGNEFCVERGEAERAERPGGADGSADAETTGA
;
A
#
# COMPACT_ATOMS: atom_id res chain seq x y z
N MET A 1 29.47 9.43 -23.04
CA MET A 1 28.69 10.55 -22.47
C MET A 1 27.26 10.34 -22.94
N ILE A 2 26.28 10.31 -22.04
CA ILE A 2 24.88 10.10 -22.42
C ILE A 2 24.40 11.39 -23.11
N GLU A 3 23.91 11.27 -24.34
CA GLU A 3 23.31 12.39 -25.04
C GLU A 3 21.87 12.55 -24.53
N LEU A 4 21.61 13.63 -23.79
CA LEU A 4 20.30 13.94 -23.23
C LEU A 4 19.58 14.96 -24.12
N PRO A 5 18.24 14.96 -24.15
CA PRO A 5 17.46 16.03 -24.75
C PRO A 5 17.79 17.40 -24.14
N ALA A 6 17.34 18.48 -24.80
CA ALA A 6 17.40 19.81 -24.21
C ALA A 6 16.40 19.95 -23.05
N ASP A 7 16.79 20.70 -22.02
CA ASP A 7 15.93 21.05 -20.88
C ASP A 7 14.59 21.66 -21.33
N ASP A 8 13.49 21.14 -20.79
CA ASP A 8 12.16 21.73 -20.93
C ASP A 8 11.69 22.28 -19.57
N ARG A 9 11.95 23.57 -19.35
CA ARG A 9 11.53 24.29 -18.15
C ARG A 9 10.08 24.74 -18.17
N ALA A 10 9.36 24.55 -19.27
CA ALA A 10 7.93 24.82 -19.31
C ALA A 10 7.15 23.69 -18.61
N SER A 11 7.51 22.43 -18.88
CA SER A 11 6.86 21.27 -18.24
C SER A 11 7.55 20.82 -16.94
N SER A 12 8.86 21.09 -16.77
CA SER A 12 9.62 20.79 -15.55
C SER A 12 10.41 22.01 -15.06
N PRO A 13 9.77 22.93 -14.31
CA PRO A 13 10.35 24.25 -14.02
C PRO A 13 11.67 24.25 -13.24
N TYR A 14 11.89 23.22 -12.41
CA TYR A 14 13.05 23.16 -11.52
C TYR A 14 14.26 22.45 -12.12
N THR A 15 14.05 21.32 -12.80
CA THR A 15 15.15 20.51 -13.33
C THR A 15 15.29 20.60 -14.85
N GLY A 16 14.23 20.98 -15.58
CA GLY A 16 14.18 20.85 -17.03
C GLY A 16 14.01 19.41 -17.53
N TYR A 17 14.08 18.42 -16.63
CA TYR A 17 14.02 17.01 -17.01
C TYR A 17 12.58 16.53 -17.11
N THR A 18 12.30 15.94 -18.25
CA THR A 18 11.01 15.37 -18.62
C THR A 18 11.11 13.85 -18.73
N ARG A 19 9.99 13.20 -19.05
CA ARG A 19 9.97 11.78 -19.40
C ARG A 19 11.04 11.39 -20.43
N ALA A 20 11.26 12.22 -21.46
CA ALA A 20 12.25 11.95 -22.50
C ALA A 20 13.69 11.87 -21.97
N HIS A 21 14.02 12.64 -20.91
CA HIS A 21 15.34 12.58 -20.29
C HIS A 21 15.54 11.25 -19.55
N TRP A 22 14.50 10.79 -18.85
CA TRP A 22 14.54 9.51 -18.14
C TRP A 22 14.55 8.31 -19.09
N GLU A 23 13.83 8.40 -20.21
CA GLU A 23 13.89 7.39 -21.28
C GLU A 23 15.29 7.33 -21.91
N ALA A 24 15.89 8.47 -22.26
CA ALA A 24 17.25 8.52 -22.79
C ALA A 24 18.30 7.97 -21.80
N ALA A 25 18.15 8.29 -20.51
CA ALA A 25 19.02 7.74 -19.46
C ALA A 25 18.86 6.21 -19.33
N ALA A 26 17.62 5.70 -19.37
CA ALA A 26 17.35 4.27 -19.32
C ALA A 26 17.95 3.54 -20.52
N ASP A 27 17.73 4.06 -21.73
CA ASP A 27 18.24 3.49 -22.98
C ASP A 27 19.78 3.45 -22.98
N ALA A 28 20.43 4.51 -22.51
CA ALA A 28 21.88 4.56 -22.39
C ALA A 28 22.43 3.58 -21.33
N LEU A 29 21.76 3.44 -20.19
CA LEU A 29 22.15 2.45 -19.16
C LEU A 29 22.01 1.01 -19.68
N LEU A 30 20.92 0.70 -20.37
CA LEU A 30 20.69 -0.62 -20.99
C LEU A 30 21.71 -0.93 -22.10
N ALA A 31 22.13 0.09 -22.86
CA ALA A 31 23.20 -0.08 -23.85
C ALA A 31 24.58 -0.28 -23.19
N ALA A 32 24.86 0.44 -22.10
CA ALA A 32 26.16 0.40 -21.43
C ALA A 32 26.48 -0.96 -20.77
N VAL A 33 25.46 -1.72 -20.36
CA VAL A 33 25.64 -3.02 -19.72
C VAL A 33 25.84 -4.17 -20.71
N GLU A 34 25.43 -4.00 -21.97
CA GLU A 34 25.43 -5.05 -23.00
C GLU A 34 26.80 -5.73 -23.21
N PRO A 35 27.94 -5.00 -23.27
CA PRO A 35 29.25 -5.65 -23.45
C PRO A 35 29.67 -6.58 -22.31
N TYR A 36 28.96 -6.54 -21.18
CA TYR A 36 29.25 -7.31 -19.97
C TYR A 36 28.32 -8.52 -19.80
N ALA A 37 27.38 -8.74 -20.73
CA ALA A 37 26.55 -9.93 -20.73
C ALA A 37 27.39 -11.20 -20.99
N THR A 38 27.05 -12.29 -20.31
CA THR A 38 27.57 -13.62 -20.65
C THR A 38 27.07 -14.08 -22.02
N PRO A 39 27.73 -15.07 -22.68
CA PRO A 39 27.30 -15.55 -23.99
C PRO A 39 25.84 -16.05 -24.05
N ASP A 40 25.32 -16.55 -22.93
CA ASP A 40 23.95 -17.00 -22.75
C ASP A 40 23.00 -15.90 -22.21
N ARG A 41 23.52 -14.67 -22.03
CA ARG A 41 22.83 -13.50 -21.49
C ARG A 41 22.18 -13.70 -20.11
N ALA A 42 22.49 -14.78 -19.41
CA ALA A 42 21.92 -15.09 -18.10
C ALA A 42 22.54 -14.27 -16.97
N LEU A 43 23.74 -13.73 -17.15
CA LEU A 43 24.46 -12.95 -16.14
C LEU A 43 25.09 -11.71 -16.78
N TYR A 44 25.28 -10.66 -15.99
CA TYR A 44 25.98 -9.45 -16.42
C TYR A 44 27.16 -9.18 -15.48
N HIS A 45 28.39 -9.36 -15.95
CA HIS A 45 29.61 -9.17 -15.16
C HIS A 45 30.18 -7.78 -15.35
N LEU A 46 29.59 -6.82 -14.63
CA LEU A 46 29.99 -5.41 -14.69
C LEU A 46 31.47 -5.21 -14.27
N PRO A 47 32.13 -4.14 -14.75
CA PRO A 47 33.52 -3.85 -14.42
C PRO A 47 33.78 -3.76 -12.92
N GLY A 48 34.86 -4.39 -12.47
CA GLY A 48 35.27 -4.40 -11.07
C GLY A 48 36.06 -5.66 -10.77
N GLY A 49 37.28 -5.50 -10.24
CA GLY A 49 38.16 -6.65 -9.99
C GLY A 49 37.74 -7.50 -8.78
N ARG A 50 36.91 -6.96 -7.88
CA ARG A 50 36.51 -7.60 -6.61
C ARG A 50 35.01 -7.89 -6.61
N PRO A 51 34.59 -9.15 -6.48
CA PRO A 51 33.17 -9.47 -6.30
C PRO A 51 32.67 -8.96 -4.94
N SER A 52 31.35 -8.87 -4.79
CA SER A 52 30.71 -8.60 -3.51
C SER A 52 30.91 -9.77 -2.53
N ARG A 53 30.43 -9.60 -1.29
CA ARG A 53 30.40 -10.68 -0.30
C ARG A 53 29.52 -11.86 -0.72
N SER A 54 28.54 -11.64 -1.61
CA SER A 54 27.66 -12.68 -2.16
C SER A 54 28.29 -13.43 -3.34
N GLY A 55 29.48 -13.00 -3.79
CA GLY A 55 30.28 -13.68 -4.80
C GLY A 55 29.84 -13.39 -6.23
N ARG A 56 30.75 -13.68 -7.16
CA ARG A 56 30.66 -13.30 -8.59
C ARG A 56 29.37 -13.79 -9.28
N LEU A 57 28.87 -14.96 -8.88
CA LEU A 57 27.65 -15.52 -9.48
C LEU A 57 26.41 -14.71 -9.08
N SER A 58 26.30 -14.33 -7.80
CA SER A 58 25.22 -13.47 -7.32
C SER A 58 25.31 -12.07 -7.92
N ASP A 59 26.51 -11.51 -8.04
CA ASP A 59 26.73 -10.19 -8.66
C ASP A 59 26.27 -10.19 -10.13
N GLY A 60 26.52 -11.29 -10.84
CA GLY A 60 26.06 -11.47 -12.22
C GLY A 60 24.53 -11.53 -12.34
N LEU A 61 23.86 -12.21 -11.40
CA LEU A 61 22.40 -12.27 -11.33
C LEU A 61 21.82 -10.90 -10.99
N GLU A 62 22.44 -10.15 -10.08
CA GLU A 62 22.03 -8.77 -9.77
C GLU A 62 22.13 -7.89 -11.03
N GLY A 63 23.25 -7.96 -11.75
CA GLY A 63 23.40 -7.24 -13.03
C GLY A 63 22.28 -7.58 -14.03
N TYR A 64 21.90 -8.87 -14.12
CA TYR A 64 20.77 -9.32 -14.93
C TYR A 64 19.44 -8.74 -14.43
N ALA A 65 19.10 -8.96 -13.15
CA ALA A 65 17.79 -8.64 -12.60
C ALA A 65 17.50 -7.15 -12.55
N ARG A 66 18.50 -6.33 -12.19
CA ARG A 66 18.35 -4.86 -12.11
C ARG A 66 18.18 -4.23 -13.48
N THR A 67 18.87 -4.74 -14.48
CA THR A 67 18.78 -4.21 -15.85
C THR A 67 17.52 -4.72 -16.55
N LEU A 68 17.07 -5.96 -16.27
CA LEU A 68 15.74 -6.43 -16.64
C LEU A 68 14.64 -5.55 -16.06
N LEU A 69 14.73 -5.17 -14.77
CA LEU A 69 13.75 -4.30 -14.14
C LEU A 69 13.70 -2.91 -14.79
N LEU A 70 14.86 -2.35 -15.16
CA LEU A 70 14.93 -1.10 -15.93
C LEU A 70 14.27 -1.25 -17.31
N ALA A 71 14.56 -2.34 -18.04
CA ALA A 71 13.92 -2.64 -19.32
C ALA A 71 12.39 -2.81 -19.18
N ALA A 72 11.94 -3.39 -18.07
CA ALA A 72 10.53 -3.55 -17.78
C ALA A 72 9.81 -2.22 -17.57
N PHE A 73 10.40 -1.30 -16.79
CA PHE A 73 9.85 0.06 -16.66
C PHE A 73 9.87 0.82 -17.98
N ARG A 74 10.91 0.62 -18.79
CA ARG A 74 11.04 1.23 -20.12
C ARG A 74 10.00 0.70 -21.13
N ARG A 75 9.52 -0.53 -20.93
CA ARG A 75 8.60 -1.28 -21.81
C ARG A 75 9.09 -1.37 -23.27
N ASP A 76 10.41 -1.45 -23.46
CA ASP A 76 11.02 -1.64 -24.78
C ASP A 76 11.10 -3.14 -25.13
N GLU A 77 10.34 -3.55 -26.15
CA GLU A 77 10.31 -4.96 -26.60
C GLU A 77 11.67 -5.46 -27.09
N ALA A 78 12.48 -4.61 -27.73
CA ALA A 78 13.80 -5.01 -28.21
C ALA A 78 14.76 -5.26 -27.05
N ALA A 79 14.71 -4.41 -26.01
CA ALA A 79 15.45 -4.65 -24.78
C ALA A 79 14.98 -5.93 -24.09
N LEU A 80 13.66 -6.14 -23.94
CA LEU A 80 13.09 -7.32 -23.30
C LEU A 80 13.43 -8.63 -24.02
N GLY A 81 13.54 -8.62 -25.36
CA GLY A 81 13.94 -9.79 -26.14
C GLY A 81 15.30 -10.38 -25.71
N ARG A 82 16.27 -9.53 -25.36
CA ARG A 82 17.58 -9.97 -24.87
C ARG A 82 17.51 -10.68 -23.52
N TYR A 83 16.57 -10.27 -22.67
CA TYR A 83 16.34 -10.91 -21.36
C TYR A 83 15.56 -12.23 -21.50
N ALA A 84 14.75 -12.39 -22.55
CA ALA A 84 14.14 -13.69 -22.84
C ALA A 84 15.20 -14.79 -23.08
N GLU A 85 16.30 -14.47 -23.78
CA GLU A 85 17.44 -15.38 -23.96
C GLU A 85 18.09 -15.75 -22.60
N GLY A 86 18.31 -14.76 -21.74
CA GLY A 86 18.85 -14.99 -20.39
C GLY A 86 17.94 -15.84 -19.50
N LEU A 87 16.60 -15.66 -19.58
CA LEU A 87 15.63 -16.54 -18.92
C LEU A 87 15.66 -17.98 -19.43
N ALA A 88 16.08 -18.20 -20.68
CA ALA A 88 16.17 -19.54 -21.22
C ALA A 88 17.34 -20.36 -20.62
N ALA A 89 18.39 -19.69 -20.18
CA ALA A 89 19.58 -20.31 -19.57
C ALA A 89 19.61 -20.20 -18.03
N GLY A 90 19.25 -19.03 -17.49
CA GLY A 90 19.39 -18.65 -16.08
C GLY A 90 18.83 -19.67 -15.07
N PRO A 91 17.51 -19.85 -15.01
CA PRO A 91 16.84 -20.84 -14.14
C PRO A 91 17.26 -22.30 -14.41
N GLY A 92 17.90 -22.58 -15.56
CA GLY A 92 18.36 -23.90 -15.97
C GLY A 92 19.67 -24.38 -15.32
N GLY A 93 20.18 -23.67 -14.31
CA GLY A 93 21.38 -24.05 -13.56
C GLY A 93 22.50 -23.01 -13.57
N VAL A 94 22.30 -21.85 -14.22
CA VAL A 94 23.26 -20.74 -14.20
C VAL A 94 23.02 -19.85 -12.99
N TRP A 95 21.77 -19.58 -12.64
CA TRP A 95 21.44 -18.75 -11.48
C TRP A 95 21.63 -19.50 -10.16
N PRO A 96 22.13 -18.82 -9.11
CA PRO A 96 22.20 -19.41 -7.78
C PRO A 96 20.79 -19.72 -7.26
N ARG A 97 20.68 -20.73 -6.39
CA ARG A 97 19.42 -20.98 -5.68
C ARG A 97 19.07 -19.80 -4.77
N ILE A 98 17.78 -19.59 -4.58
CA ILE A 98 17.29 -18.64 -3.57
C ILE A 98 17.40 -19.33 -2.22
N THR A 99 18.08 -18.69 -1.27
CA THR A 99 18.28 -19.19 0.09
C THR A 99 17.95 -18.11 1.10
N ASP A 100 17.76 -18.52 2.35
CA ASP A 100 17.50 -17.61 3.47
C ASP A 100 18.50 -16.46 3.50
N ARG A 101 17.96 -15.23 3.64
CA ARG A 101 18.73 -13.99 3.79
C ARG A 101 19.79 -13.77 2.69
N GLY A 102 19.64 -14.44 1.53
CA GLY A 102 20.57 -14.37 0.42
C GLY A 102 20.23 -13.28 -0.59
N GLN A 103 21.24 -12.68 -1.21
CA GLN A 103 21.05 -11.69 -2.28
C GLN A 103 20.16 -12.19 -3.44
N PRO A 104 20.20 -13.49 -3.86
CA PRO A 104 19.30 -13.97 -4.90
C PRO A 104 17.80 -13.79 -4.59
N LEU A 105 17.41 -13.70 -3.31
CA LEU A 105 16.02 -13.40 -2.92
C LEU A 105 15.59 -12.00 -3.38
N VAL A 106 16.49 -11.02 -3.23
CA VAL A 106 16.28 -9.63 -3.65
C VAL A 106 16.15 -9.56 -5.17
N GLU A 107 17.03 -10.27 -5.87
CA GLU A 107 17.05 -10.28 -7.34
C GLU A 107 15.86 -11.05 -7.92
N ALA A 108 15.41 -12.12 -7.26
CA ALA A 108 14.19 -12.84 -7.60
C ALA A 108 12.94 -11.95 -7.53
N ALA A 109 12.82 -11.09 -6.52
CA ALA A 109 11.73 -10.11 -6.44
C ALA A 109 11.78 -9.11 -7.61
N SER A 110 12.98 -8.67 -8.01
CA SER A 110 13.16 -7.79 -9.18
C SER A 110 12.75 -8.48 -10.49
N VAL A 111 13.15 -9.74 -10.68
CA VAL A 111 12.74 -10.56 -11.83
C VAL A 111 11.23 -10.76 -11.85
N ALA A 112 10.61 -11.18 -10.74
CA ALA A 112 9.17 -11.39 -10.63
C ALA A 112 8.38 -10.11 -10.93
N LEU A 113 8.81 -8.97 -10.38
CA LEU A 113 8.19 -7.67 -10.65
C LEU A 113 8.29 -7.29 -12.13
N ALA A 114 9.47 -7.46 -12.73
CA ALA A 114 9.69 -7.18 -14.15
C ALA A 114 8.80 -8.05 -15.05
N LEU A 115 8.73 -9.36 -14.78
CA LEU A 115 7.87 -10.30 -15.50
C LEU A 115 6.40 -9.94 -15.38
N ARG A 116 5.95 -9.55 -14.18
CA ARG A 116 4.57 -9.11 -13.93
C ARG A 116 4.22 -7.83 -14.71
N LEU A 117 5.06 -6.80 -14.62
CA LEU A 117 4.85 -5.51 -15.31
C LEU A 117 4.85 -5.63 -16.84
N THR A 118 5.59 -6.61 -17.37
CA THR A 118 5.74 -6.83 -18.82
C THR A 118 5.11 -8.12 -19.30
N ARG A 119 4.15 -8.68 -18.57
CA ARG A 119 3.60 -10.02 -18.84
C ARG A 119 3.22 -10.25 -20.31
N PRO A 120 2.45 -9.36 -20.99
CA PRO A 120 2.10 -9.55 -22.40
C PRO A 120 3.27 -9.36 -23.39
N LEU A 121 4.35 -8.69 -22.96
CA LEU A 121 5.51 -8.36 -23.77
C LEU A 121 6.65 -9.38 -23.63
N LEU A 122 6.75 -10.03 -22.47
CA LEU A 122 7.83 -10.96 -22.14
C LEU A 122 7.27 -12.33 -21.71
N TRP A 123 6.67 -12.43 -20.51
CA TRP A 123 6.29 -13.73 -19.92
C TRP A 123 5.40 -14.59 -20.82
N ASP A 124 4.33 -14.03 -21.38
CA ASP A 124 3.38 -14.77 -22.20
C ASP A 124 3.99 -15.23 -23.53
N ARG A 125 5.09 -14.61 -23.96
CA ARG A 125 5.83 -14.95 -25.19
C ARG A 125 6.94 -15.99 -24.98
N LEU A 126 7.30 -16.30 -23.73
CA LEU A 126 8.27 -17.36 -23.41
C LEU A 126 7.69 -18.74 -23.72
N ASP A 127 8.55 -19.71 -24.05
CA ASP A 127 8.13 -21.10 -24.17
C ASP A 127 7.78 -21.71 -22.80
N ASP A 128 6.94 -22.75 -22.80
CA ASP A 128 6.46 -23.39 -21.59
C ASP A 128 7.58 -23.98 -20.72
N THR A 129 8.68 -24.42 -21.33
CA THR A 129 9.83 -24.98 -20.59
C THR A 129 10.56 -23.88 -19.83
N VAL A 130 10.76 -22.71 -20.44
CA VAL A 130 11.35 -21.55 -19.78
C VAL A 130 10.42 -20.99 -18.72
N ARG A 131 9.11 -20.86 -18.99
CA ARG A 131 8.13 -20.48 -17.97
C ARG A 131 8.17 -21.41 -16.76
N GLY A 132 8.12 -22.72 -17.00
CA GLY A 132 8.15 -23.73 -15.95
C GLY A 132 9.40 -23.65 -15.08
N ARG A 133 10.59 -23.56 -15.68
CA ARG A 133 11.86 -23.44 -14.93
C ARG A 133 11.98 -22.12 -14.18
N THR A 134 11.55 -21.01 -14.78
CA THR A 134 11.56 -19.69 -14.13
C THR A 134 10.64 -19.66 -12.92
N ALA A 135 9.40 -20.13 -13.07
CA ALA A 135 8.45 -20.20 -11.96
C ALA A 135 8.94 -21.13 -10.84
N ALA A 136 9.56 -22.26 -11.19
CA ALA A 136 10.14 -23.19 -10.21
C ALA A 136 11.32 -22.56 -9.45
N TRP A 137 12.20 -21.82 -10.13
CA TRP A 137 13.31 -21.11 -9.46
C TRP A 137 12.79 -20.00 -8.54
N LEU A 138 11.82 -19.20 -8.99
CA LEU A 138 11.17 -18.18 -8.17
C LEU A 138 10.46 -18.79 -6.94
N ALA A 139 9.90 -20.00 -7.06
CA ALA A 139 9.18 -20.64 -5.98
C ALA A 139 10.06 -20.93 -4.73
N ASP A 140 11.39 -20.99 -4.88
CA ASP A 140 12.30 -21.10 -3.74
C ASP A 140 12.17 -19.90 -2.77
N ALA A 141 11.75 -18.71 -3.27
CA ALA A 141 11.53 -17.52 -2.44
C ALA A 141 10.34 -17.65 -1.48
N LEU A 142 9.36 -18.51 -1.77
CA LEU A 142 8.14 -18.63 -0.96
C LEU A 142 8.43 -19.14 0.46
N THR A 143 9.45 -19.99 0.59
CA THR A 143 9.88 -20.61 1.84
C THR A 143 11.16 -19.99 2.42
N ALA A 144 11.81 -19.06 1.72
CA ALA A 144 13.02 -18.41 2.20
C ALA A 144 12.72 -17.51 3.41
N GLU A 145 13.60 -17.51 4.40
CA GLU A 145 13.55 -16.56 5.52
C GLU A 145 14.26 -15.24 5.16
N PRO A 146 13.55 -14.10 5.05
CA PRO A 146 14.18 -12.80 4.86
C PRO A 146 14.75 -12.21 6.17
N TRP A 147 15.48 -11.10 6.05
CA TRP A 147 15.78 -10.27 7.22
C TRP A 147 14.49 -9.60 7.73
N PRO A 148 14.34 -9.38 9.05
CA PRO A 148 13.17 -8.73 9.65
C PRO A 148 13.22 -7.20 9.42
N CYS A 149 13.14 -6.81 8.15
CA CYS A 149 13.09 -5.45 7.64
C CYS A 149 12.32 -5.48 6.32
N ASN A 150 12.45 -4.45 5.48
CA ASN A 150 11.79 -4.39 4.16
C ASN A 150 12.00 -5.62 3.25
N TRP A 151 12.94 -6.52 3.59
CA TRP A 151 13.11 -7.81 2.92
C TRP A 151 11.91 -8.76 3.07
N GLU A 152 11.04 -8.57 4.07
CA GLU A 152 9.76 -9.29 4.18
C GLU A 152 8.87 -9.11 2.93
N LEU A 153 9.07 -8.03 2.17
CA LEU A 153 8.33 -7.76 0.93
C LEU A 153 8.84 -8.53 -0.30
N PHE A 154 10.04 -9.14 -0.24
CA PHE A 154 10.58 -9.88 -1.38
C PHE A 154 9.79 -11.18 -1.66
N PRO A 155 9.55 -12.07 -0.67
CA PRO A 155 8.64 -13.20 -0.86
C PRO A 155 7.23 -12.78 -1.26
N VAL A 156 6.71 -11.66 -0.74
CA VAL A 156 5.39 -11.12 -1.11
C VAL A 156 5.34 -10.76 -2.60
N THR A 157 6.37 -10.06 -3.10
CA THR A 157 6.46 -9.66 -4.51
C THR A 157 6.54 -10.88 -5.43
N VAL A 158 7.35 -11.87 -5.07
CA VAL A 158 7.47 -13.12 -5.83
C VAL A 158 6.17 -13.93 -5.78
N GLY A 159 5.58 -14.09 -4.59
CA GLY A 159 4.32 -14.77 -4.38
C GLY A 159 3.18 -14.14 -5.18
N GLY A 160 3.11 -12.82 -5.23
CA GLY A 160 2.11 -12.10 -6.01
C GLY A 160 2.16 -12.46 -7.50
N PHE A 161 3.36 -12.54 -8.07
CA PHE A 161 3.53 -12.99 -9.47
C PHE A 161 3.19 -14.47 -9.64
N LEU A 162 3.68 -15.36 -8.76
CA LEU A 162 3.44 -16.80 -8.85
C LEU A 162 1.95 -17.16 -8.73
N ALA A 163 1.22 -16.50 -7.82
CA ALA A 163 -0.22 -16.63 -7.72
C ALA A 163 -0.94 -16.17 -9.00
N GLU A 164 -0.52 -15.05 -9.60
CA GLU A 164 -1.13 -14.50 -10.81
C GLU A 164 -0.96 -15.40 -12.05
N ILE A 165 0.11 -16.21 -12.10
CA ILE A 165 0.35 -17.20 -13.17
C ILE A 165 -0.16 -18.60 -12.80
N GLY A 166 -0.80 -18.77 -11.64
CA GLY A 166 -1.33 -20.06 -11.17
C GLY A 166 -0.27 -21.09 -10.76
N HIS A 167 0.95 -20.66 -10.41
CA HIS A 167 2.03 -21.56 -10.00
C HIS A 167 2.13 -21.66 -8.48
N ARG A 168 1.90 -22.86 -7.91
CA ARG A 168 1.91 -23.11 -6.45
C ARG A 168 1.08 -22.08 -5.68
N GLU A 169 -0.13 -21.83 -6.16
CA GLU A 169 -0.99 -20.73 -5.70
C GLU A 169 -1.20 -20.69 -4.18
N GLU A 170 -1.44 -21.84 -3.55
CA GLU A 170 -1.61 -21.93 -2.09
C GLU A 170 -0.34 -21.50 -1.33
N ALA A 171 0.83 -22.01 -1.72
CA ALA A 171 2.10 -21.63 -1.11
C ALA A 171 2.44 -20.16 -1.38
N ALA A 172 2.07 -19.63 -2.56
CA ALA A 172 2.27 -18.25 -2.93
C ALA A 172 1.42 -17.31 -2.07
N ARG A 173 0.13 -17.62 -1.89
CA ARG A 173 -0.77 -16.88 -0.98
C ARG A 173 -0.28 -16.94 0.46
N ALA A 174 0.10 -18.12 0.95
CA ALA A 174 0.65 -18.26 2.31
C ALA A 174 1.92 -17.42 2.53
N ALA A 175 2.78 -17.25 1.51
CA ALA A 175 3.95 -16.38 1.62
C ALA A 175 3.59 -14.88 1.59
N ILE A 176 2.56 -14.50 0.83
CA ILE A 176 2.02 -13.12 0.80
C ILE A 176 1.47 -12.76 2.17
N ASP A 177 0.55 -13.58 2.70
CA ASP A 177 -0.13 -13.33 3.97
C ASP A 177 0.88 -13.20 5.11
N ARG A 178 1.81 -14.17 5.21
CA ARG A 178 2.86 -14.17 6.23
C ARG A 178 3.76 -12.92 6.17
N GLY A 179 4.07 -12.43 4.97
CA GLY A 179 4.89 -11.23 4.79
C GLY A 179 4.13 -9.95 5.15
N LEU A 180 2.85 -9.84 4.76
CA LEU A 180 2.02 -8.68 5.07
C LEU A 180 1.72 -8.60 6.58
N GLU A 181 1.37 -9.72 7.22
CA GLU A 181 1.16 -9.79 8.68
C GLU A 181 2.39 -9.31 9.48
N ARG A 182 3.60 -9.62 8.98
CA ARG A 182 4.86 -9.16 9.60
C ARG A 182 5.04 -7.65 9.50
N VAL A 183 4.66 -7.06 8.36
CA VAL A 183 4.76 -5.61 8.13
C VAL A 183 3.76 -4.85 9.00
N GLU A 184 2.55 -5.38 9.19
CA GLU A 184 1.56 -4.81 10.11
C GLU A 184 2.06 -4.75 11.56
N GLY A 185 2.99 -5.64 11.94
CA GLY A 185 3.63 -5.64 13.25
C GLY A 185 4.77 -4.61 13.43
N TRP A 186 5.18 -3.87 12.39
CA TRP A 186 6.33 -2.95 12.50
C TRP A 186 6.02 -1.59 13.13
N TYR A 187 4.75 -1.19 13.11
CA TYR A 187 4.34 0.12 13.60
C TYR A 187 3.57 0.01 14.91
N SER A 188 3.71 1.02 15.77
CA SER A 188 2.82 1.15 16.91
C SER A 188 1.43 1.53 16.42
N ARG A 189 0.41 0.77 16.83
CA ARG A 189 -1.00 1.12 16.60
C ARG A 189 -1.56 1.87 17.81
N ILE A 190 -2.48 2.80 17.56
CA ILE A 190 -3.34 3.32 18.63
C ILE A 190 -4.15 2.13 19.14
N ARG A 191 -4.00 1.81 20.42
CA ARG A 191 -4.71 0.66 21.01
C ARG A 191 -6.13 1.06 21.41
N HIS A 192 -6.28 2.17 22.13
CA HIS A 192 -7.58 2.72 22.51
C HIS A 192 -7.59 4.27 22.41
N VAL A 193 -8.76 4.83 22.17
CA VAL A 193 -9.10 6.23 22.46
C VAL A 193 -10.00 6.22 23.69
N THR A 194 -9.54 6.85 24.77
CA THR A 194 -10.27 6.87 26.04
C THR A 194 -11.17 8.10 26.14
N ILE A 195 -12.43 7.88 26.54
CA ILE A 195 -13.43 8.92 26.77
C ILE A 195 -13.88 8.83 28.23
N ASP A 196 -13.65 9.92 28.96
CA ASP A 196 -14.10 10.07 30.33
C ASP A 196 -15.62 10.31 30.37
N CYS A 197 -16.29 9.69 31.32
CA CYS A 197 -17.75 9.68 31.43
C CYS A 197 -18.21 9.41 32.87
N ALA A 198 -19.50 9.59 33.16
CA ALA A 198 -20.11 9.33 34.46
C ALA A 198 -20.63 7.89 34.59
N ASP A 199 -20.96 7.23 33.47
CA ASP A 199 -21.36 5.82 33.43
C ASP A 199 -20.78 5.12 32.19
N ALA A 200 -19.62 4.47 32.36
CA ALA A 200 -18.92 3.80 31.28
C ALA A 200 -19.76 2.73 30.57
N TYR A 201 -20.54 1.93 31.31
CA TYR A 201 -21.34 0.87 30.73
C TYR A 201 -22.52 1.42 29.92
N ALA A 202 -23.24 2.42 30.45
CA ALA A 202 -24.34 3.06 29.74
C ALA A 202 -23.86 3.75 28.46
N LEU A 203 -22.74 4.48 28.54
CA LEU A 203 -22.17 5.16 27.38
C LEU A 203 -21.62 4.17 26.35
N GLY A 204 -20.95 3.11 26.82
CA GLY A 204 -20.51 2.01 25.97
C GLY A 204 -21.66 1.32 25.24
N ARG A 205 -22.81 1.11 25.89
CA ARG A 205 -24.03 0.56 25.28
C ARG A 205 -24.63 1.47 24.21
N PHE A 206 -24.56 2.79 24.40
CA PHE A 206 -24.94 3.75 23.37
C PHE A 206 -24.02 3.61 22.16
N TRP A 207 -22.70 3.72 22.35
CA TRP A 207 -21.72 3.64 21.26
C TRP A 207 -21.69 2.27 20.58
N SER A 208 -22.01 1.18 21.29
CA SER A 208 -22.18 -0.16 20.72
C SER A 208 -23.29 -0.20 19.67
N GLN A 209 -24.40 0.51 19.91
CA GLN A 209 -25.51 0.64 18.94
C GLN A 209 -25.18 1.62 17.82
N VAL A 210 -24.40 2.67 18.10
CA VAL A 210 -23.90 3.59 17.07
C VAL A 210 -23.04 2.84 16.05
N LEU A 211 -22.06 2.06 16.52
CA LEU A 211 -21.06 1.41 15.66
C LEU A 211 -21.47 0.01 15.17
N GLY A 212 -22.55 -0.56 15.71
CA GLY A 212 -22.94 -1.95 15.43
C GLY A 212 -21.92 -2.98 15.92
N GLN A 213 -21.11 -2.61 16.92
CA GLN A 213 -20.05 -3.45 17.49
C GLN A 213 -20.35 -3.76 18.96
N PRO A 214 -20.17 -5.00 19.42
CA PRO A 214 -20.45 -5.36 20.80
C PRO A 214 -19.42 -4.74 21.77
N LEU A 215 -19.85 -4.54 23.01
CA LEU A 215 -18.93 -4.34 24.14
C LEU A 215 -18.10 -5.61 24.39
N HIS A 216 -17.01 -5.46 25.13
CA HIS A 216 -16.25 -6.61 25.64
C HIS A 216 -17.15 -7.47 26.53
N GLU A 217 -16.98 -8.80 26.45
CA GLU A 217 -17.91 -9.76 27.07
C GLU A 217 -17.94 -9.67 28.60
N ASP A 218 -16.84 -9.23 29.20
CA ASP A 218 -16.68 -9.06 30.65
C ASP A 218 -17.17 -7.70 31.18
N ASP A 219 -17.58 -6.76 30.32
CA ASP A 219 -18.04 -5.44 30.78
C ASP A 219 -19.49 -5.52 31.29
N HIS A 220 -19.74 -4.98 32.48
CA HIS A 220 -21.03 -5.06 33.18
C HIS A 220 -21.48 -3.70 33.77
N PRO A 221 -22.78 -3.53 34.07
CA PRO A 221 -23.26 -2.32 34.74
C PRO A 221 -22.54 -2.07 36.07
N GLY A 222 -21.99 -0.86 36.25
CA GLY A 222 -21.27 -0.44 37.45
C GLY A 222 -19.76 -0.60 37.39
N ASP A 223 -19.21 -1.18 36.32
CA ASP A 223 -17.77 -1.25 36.11
C ASP A 223 -17.17 0.14 35.85
N GLU A 224 -15.92 0.33 36.25
CA GLU A 224 -15.19 1.59 36.08
C GLU A 224 -14.83 1.86 34.62
N MET A 225 -14.96 0.87 33.74
CA MET A 225 -14.66 0.99 32.32
C MET A 225 -15.53 0.08 31.46
N ALA A 226 -15.69 0.45 30.19
CA ALA A 226 -16.31 -0.38 29.17
C ALA A 226 -15.61 -0.17 27.81
N LEU A 227 -15.39 -1.24 27.04
CA LEU A 227 -14.60 -1.25 25.82
C LEU A 227 -15.41 -1.78 24.63
N ILE A 228 -15.34 -1.08 23.51
CA ILE A 228 -15.74 -1.63 22.20
C ILE A 228 -14.46 -2.08 21.48
N GLU A 229 -14.12 -3.37 21.55
CA GLU A 229 -12.84 -3.88 21.05
C GLU A 229 -12.61 -3.59 19.55
N GLY A 230 -13.68 -3.71 18.75
CA GLY A 230 -13.61 -3.55 17.30
C GLY A 230 -13.25 -2.14 16.84
N SER A 231 -13.54 -1.12 17.65
CA SER A 231 -13.24 0.30 17.35
C SER A 231 -12.14 0.87 18.25
N GLY A 232 -11.81 0.20 19.35
CA GLY A 232 -10.85 0.69 20.34
C GLY A 232 -11.38 1.89 21.14
N LEU A 233 -12.69 2.12 21.21
CA LEU A 233 -13.27 3.12 22.10
C LEU A 233 -13.37 2.56 23.52
N LEU A 234 -12.69 3.22 24.46
CA LEU A 234 -12.66 2.87 25.87
C LEU A 234 -13.35 3.97 26.67
N PHE A 235 -14.42 3.65 27.36
CA PHE A 235 -15.13 4.56 28.26
C PHE A 235 -14.64 4.33 29.68
N VAL A 236 -14.37 5.41 30.43
CA VAL A 236 -13.89 5.33 31.81
C VAL A 236 -14.74 6.22 32.71
N THR A 237 -15.25 5.63 33.78
CA THR A 237 -16.05 6.34 34.79
C THR A 237 -15.16 7.23 35.63
N VAL A 238 -15.44 8.54 35.62
CA VAL A 238 -14.75 9.56 36.43
C VAL A 238 -15.77 10.39 37.22
N PRO A 239 -15.40 10.96 38.38
CA PRO A 239 -16.32 11.76 39.19
C PRO A 239 -16.59 13.16 38.61
N ASP A 240 -15.73 13.64 37.71
CA ASP A 240 -15.79 14.98 37.16
C ASP A 240 -16.68 15.04 35.93
N ALA A 241 -17.73 15.86 35.99
CA ALA A 241 -18.55 16.14 34.81
C ALA A 241 -17.77 16.93 33.77
N LYS A 242 -18.04 16.70 32.48
CA LYS A 242 -17.47 17.48 31.38
C LYS A 242 -17.80 18.97 31.54
N THR A 243 -16.76 19.82 31.55
CA THR A 243 -16.90 21.28 31.72
C THR A 243 -16.52 22.09 30.48
N VAL A 244 -15.79 21.49 29.54
CA VAL A 244 -15.32 22.13 28.30
C VAL A 244 -15.49 21.18 27.12
N LYS A 245 -15.37 21.71 25.90
CA LYS A 245 -15.41 20.91 24.66
C LYS A 245 -14.24 19.92 24.62
N ASN A 246 -14.49 18.71 24.11
CA ASN A 246 -13.45 17.72 23.85
C ASN A 246 -12.43 18.25 22.82
N ARG A 247 -11.14 18.05 23.08
CA ARG A 247 -10.05 18.47 22.19
C ARG A 247 -9.71 17.45 21.11
N ILE A 248 -10.22 16.23 21.29
CA ILE A 248 -10.26 15.16 20.30
C ILE A 248 -11.70 15.09 19.81
N HIS A 249 -11.86 14.81 18.52
CA HIS A 249 -13.15 14.78 17.89
C HIS A 249 -13.28 13.48 17.10
N LEU A 250 -14.42 12.81 17.23
CA LEU A 250 -14.72 11.59 16.49
C LEU A 250 -15.61 11.94 15.30
N ASP A 251 -15.20 11.51 14.11
CA ASP A 251 -15.94 11.74 12.86
C ASP A 251 -16.48 10.41 12.35
N LEU A 252 -17.81 10.30 12.33
CA LEU A 252 -18.52 9.13 11.85
C LEU A 252 -18.82 9.27 10.37
N GLN A 253 -18.53 8.21 9.63
CA GLN A 253 -18.90 8.07 8.22
C GLN A 253 -19.91 6.91 8.11
N PRO A 254 -21.19 7.19 7.81
CA PRO A 254 -22.17 6.15 7.53
C PRO A 254 -21.72 5.30 6.33
N GLN A 255 -21.86 3.98 6.42
CA GLN A 255 -21.45 3.06 5.35
C GLN A 255 -22.63 2.64 4.46
N GLU A 256 -23.85 2.55 5.00
CA GLU A 256 -25.03 2.04 4.29
C GLU A 256 -26.12 3.09 4.03
N HIS A 257 -26.07 4.22 4.73
CA HIS A 257 -27.11 5.25 4.72
C HIS A 257 -26.51 6.62 4.39
N SER A 258 -27.37 7.60 4.09
CA SER A 258 -26.96 8.99 3.98
C SER A 258 -26.58 9.57 5.35
N ARG A 259 -25.82 10.67 5.35
CA ARG A 259 -25.55 11.46 6.57
C ARG A 259 -26.82 11.81 7.32
N ASP A 260 -27.86 12.24 6.60
CA ASP A 260 -29.07 12.76 7.21
C ASP A 260 -29.92 11.63 7.83
N GLU A 261 -30.00 10.47 7.18
CA GLU A 261 -30.61 9.26 7.76
C GLU A 261 -29.85 8.77 9.00
N GLU A 262 -28.52 8.84 8.98
CA GLU A 262 -27.70 8.48 10.15
C GLU A 262 -27.92 9.46 11.30
N VAL A 263 -27.99 10.77 11.03
CA VAL A 263 -28.32 11.77 12.05
C VAL A 263 -29.66 11.44 12.70
N ASP A 264 -30.70 11.15 11.92
CA ASP A 264 -32.01 10.78 12.46
C ASP A 264 -31.96 9.52 13.32
N ARG A 265 -31.21 8.49 12.89
CA ARG A 265 -30.99 7.27 13.66
C ARG A 265 -30.32 7.55 15.00
N LEU A 266 -29.26 8.35 15.00
CA LEU A 266 -28.48 8.66 16.20
C LEU A 266 -29.27 9.51 17.19
N LEU A 267 -30.08 10.46 16.71
CA LEU A 267 -31.03 11.20 17.54
C LEU A 267 -32.04 10.26 18.21
N ALA A 268 -32.56 9.27 17.48
CA ALA A 268 -33.46 8.26 18.04
C ALA A 268 -32.79 7.36 19.10
N LEU A 269 -31.48 7.18 19.04
CA LEU A 269 -30.69 6.44 20.04
C LEU A 269 -30.34 7.28 21.28
N GLY A 270 -30.63 8.59 21.29
CA GLY A 270 -30.38 9.48 22.42
C GLY A 270 -29.24 10.48 22.22
N ALA A 271 -28.69 10.60 21.01
CA ALA A 271 -27.80 11.70 20.68
C ALA A 271 -28.56 13.03 20.61
N THR A 272 -27.83 14.15 20.69
CA THR A 272 -28.40 15.50 20.58
C THR A 272 -27.70 16.29 19.48
N LEU A 273 -28.43 17.00 18.61
CA LEU A 273 -27.83 17.91 17.63
C LEU A 273 -27.30 19.16 18.33
N VAL A 274 -25.99 19.39 18.22
CA VAL A 274 -25.29 20.52 18.86
C VAL A 274 -25.09 21.68 17.89
N ASP A 275 -24.67 21.38 16.66
CA ASP A 275 -24.36 22.38 15.65
C ASP A 275 -24.56 21.79 14.26
N ASP A 276 -25.25 22.52 13.40
CA ASP A 276 -25.53 22.09 12.03
C ASP A 276 -24.58 22.80 11.06
N ARG A 277 -23.57 22.07 10.59
CA ARG A 277 -22.54 22.55 9.66
C ARG A 277 -22.73 21.99 8.26
N ARG A 278 -23.95 21.57 7.92
CA ARG A 278 -24.30 21.13 6.57
C ARG A 278 -24.44 22.35 5.66
N ASN A 279 -23.78 22.30 4.51
CA ASN A 279 -23.83 23.36 3.52
C ASN A 279 -24.99 23.14 2.54
N ALA A 280 -25.47 24.21 1.91
CA ALA A 280 -26.55 24.15 0.92
C ALA A 280 -26.21 23.31 -0.32
N ASP A 281 -24.92 23.13 -0.63
CA ASP A 281 -24.42 22.28 -1.71
C ASP A 281 -24.34 20.79 -1.34
N GLY A 282 -24.84 20.41 -0.16
CA GLY A 282 -24.82 19.05 0.38
C GLY A 282 -23.53 18.70 1.13
N THR A 283 -22.46 19.51 1.03
CA THR A 283 -21.21 19.27 1.75
C THR A 283 -21.33 19.60 3.25
N GLY A 284 -20.24 19.51 4.01
CA GLY A 284 -20.24 19.74 5.47
C GLY A 284 -20.68 18.52 6.28
N TRP A 285 -20.99 18.75 7.56
CA TRP A 285 -21.25 17.70 8.56
C TRP A 285 -22.26 18.19 9.61
N ALA A 286 -22.82 17.26 10.40
CA ALA A 286 -23.62 17.59 11.58
C ALA A 286 -22.82 17.29 12.85
N VAL A 287 -22.80 18.19 13.81
CA VAL A 287 -22.18 17.97 15.13
C VAL A 287 -23.24 17.48 16.10
N LEU A 288 -23.09 16.26 16.59
CA LEU A 288 -23.93 15.66 17.62
C LEU A 288 -23.17 15.59 18.95
N ALA A 289 -23.91 15.37 20.03
CA ALA A 289 -23.39 14.96 21.32
C ALA A 289 -24.02 13.64 21.74
N ASP A 290 -23.22 12.76 22.35
CA ASP A 290 -23.71 11.55 23.00
C ASP A 290 -24.52 11.90 24.29
N PRO A 291 -25.13 10.92 24.98
CA PRO A 291 -25.92 11.17 26.18
C PRO A 291 -25.17 11.89 27.32
N GLU A 292 -23.84 11.92 27.28
CA GLU A 292 -22.98 12.58 28.26
C GLU A 292 -22.44 13.93 27.80
N GLY A 293 -22.80 14.37 26.59
CA GLY A 293 -22.39 15.66 26.07
C GLY A 293 -21.02 15.64 25.37
N ASN A 294 -20.47 14.46 25.06
CA ASN A 294 -19.25 14.36 24.26
C ASN A 294 -19.57 14.57 22.78
N GLU A 295 -18.90 15.55 22.17
CA GLU A 295 -19.17 15.93 20.78
C GLU A 295 -18.52 14.97 19.78
N PHE A 296 -19.27 14.62 18.74
CA PHE A 296 -18.81 13.87 17.56
C PHE A 296 -19.52 14.39 16.30
N CYS A 297 -18.97 14.17 15.10
CA CYS A 297 -19.61 14.60 13.86
C CYS A 297 -20.11 13.42 13.06
N VAL A 298 -21.15 13.68 12.27
CA VAL A 298 -21.64 12.79 11.23
C VAL A 298 -21.31 13.43 9.90
N GLU A 299 -20.39 12.82 9.18
CA GLU A 299 -20.01 13.20 7.83
C GLU A 299 -20.84 12.46 6.77
N ARG A 300 -20.68 12.86 5.51
CA ARG A 300 -21.27 12.16 4.36
C ARG A 300 -20.84 10.70 4.28
N GLY A 301 -21.71 9.81 3.83
CA GLY A 301 -21.31 8.44 3.50
C GLY A 301 -20.34 8.38 2.32
N GLU A 302 -19.76 7.22 2.03
CA GLU A 302 -18.85 7.06 0.89
C GLU A 302 -19.54 7.37 -0.45
N ALA A 303 -20.79 6.90 -0.63
CA ALA A 303 -21.59 7.17 -1.82
C ALA A 303 -21.87 8.66 -2.04
N GLU A 304 -22.28 9.38 -0.98
CA GLU A 304 -22.55 10.83 -1.02
C GLU A 304 -21.28 11.68 -1.30
N ARG A 305 -20.08 11.13 -1.08
CA ARG A 305 -18.81 11.79 -1.43
C ARG A 305 -18.39 11.49 -2.87
N ALA A 306 -18.72 10.30 -3.38
CA ALA A 306 -18.45 9.90 -4.75
C ALA A 306 -19.33 10.69 -5.74
N GLU A 307 -20.55 11.02 -5.34
CA GLU A 307 -21.41 11.98 -6.03
C GLU A 307 -20.82 13.39 -5.91
N ARG A 308 -20.13 13.86 -6.96
CA ARG A 308 -19.69 15.26 -7.02
C ARG A 308 -20.93 16.16 -6.93
N PRO A 309 -20.94 17.19 -6.06
CA PRO A 309 -22.02 18.16 -6.08
C PRO A 309 -22.12 18.74 -7.50
N GLY A 310 -23.33 18.71 -8.05
CA GLY A 310 -23.60 19.14 -9.42
C GLY A 310 -23.00 20.52 -9.67
N GLY A 311 -22.12 20.61 -10.67
CA GLY A 311 -21.47 21.85 -11.05
C GLY A 311 -22.52 22.90 -11.40
N ALA A 312 -22.60 23.94 -10.58
CA ALA A 312 -23.11 25.23 -11.03
C ALA A 312 -22.07 25.80 -12.00
N ASP A 313 -22.37 25.67 -13.28
CA ASP A 313 -21.77 26.42 -14.37
C ASP A 313 -22.10 27.92 -14.19
N GLY A 314 -21.10 28.80 -14.37
CA GLY A 314 -21.33 30.24 -14.49
C GLY A 314 -20.58 31.18 -13.53
N SER A 315 -19.33 31.48 -13.88
CA SER A 315 -18.68 32.80 -13.84
C SER A 315 -18.72 33.69 -12.58
N ALA A 316 -17.49 33.95 -12.07
CA ALA A 316 -16.92 35.24 -11.67
C ALA A 316 -17.54 36.03 -10.48
N ASP A 317 -16.76 36.17 -9.41
CA ASP A 317 -16.18 37.44 -8.91
C ASP A 317 -15.64 37.20 -7.48
N ALA A 318 -14.33 37.21 -7.26
CA ALA A 318 -13.49 38.36 -6.91
C ALA A 318 -13.65 38.84 -5.44
N GLU A 319 -12.53 38.70 -4.71
CA GLU A 319 -12.02 39.57 -3.61
C GLU A 319 -12.95 39.98 -2.44
N THR A 320 -12.54 39.74 -1.18
CA THR A 320 -11.71 40.64 -0.33
C THR A 320 -11.97 40.38 1.18
N THR A 321 -10.88 40.19 1.93
CA THR A 321 -10.58 40.63 3.34
C THR A 321 -11.66 40.72 4.43
N GLY A 322 -11.40 40.00 5.54
CA GLY A 322 -11.00 40.60 6.84
C GLY A 322 -12.06 41.16 7.79
N ALA A 323 -12.27 40.48 8.92
CA ALA A 323 -12.11 40.95 10.31
C ALA A 323 -12.43 39.80 11.28
#